data_AF-A0A0N0P7P0-F1
#
_entry.id   AF-A0A0N0P7P0-F1
#
_cell.length_a   1.000
_cell.length_b   1.000
_cell.length_c   1.000
_cell.angle_alpha   90.00
_cell.angle_beta   90.00
_cell.angle_gamma   90.00
#
_symmetry.space_group_name_H-M   'P 1'
#
loop_
_entity.id
_entity.type
_entity.pdbx_description
1 polymer ?
#
loop_
_entity_poly.entity_id
_entity_poly.type
_entity_poly.pdbx_seq_one_letter_code
_entity_poly.pdbx_strand_id
1 'polypeptide(L)'
;MSEENQRAQIAINGFIASILIVVCSVAYVLWAVLPDEVLHAIHLTYYPDRYWAVAVPAILVMFLFYYFTTSWLLVLITTNPLTDGRCITDVDNKPDNELEVGALADSSNSVPPWVDIPVSVASHLLFEPWKEKVR
;
A
#
# COMPACT_ATOMS: atom_id res chain seq x y z
N MET A 1 -21.04 -13.45 -9.61
CA MET A 1 -21.04 -13.23 -8.15
C MET A 1 -21.03 -11.72 -7.95
N SER A 2 -22.07 -11.13 -7.33
CA SER A 2 -22.22 -9.67 -7.25
C SER A 2 -21.10 -9.03 -6.42
N GLU A 3 -20.63 -7.84 -6.80
CA GLU A 3 -19.59 -7.09 -6.06
C GLU A 3 -19.94 -6.91 -4.58
N GLU A 4 -21.24 -6.78 -4.28
CA GLU A 4 -21.77 -6.71 -2.92
C GLU A 4 -21.44 -7.97 -2.09
N ASN A 5 -21.64 -9.15 -2.68
CA ASN A 5 -21.28 -10.41 -2.01
C ASN A 5 -19.79 -10.48 -1.73
N GLN A 6 -18.93 -9.98 -2.63
CA GLN A 6 -17.49 -9.97 -2.43
C GLN A 6 -17.06 -9.03 -1.29
N ARG A 7 -17.65 -7.84 -1.19
CA ARG A 7 -17.40 -6.89 -0.08
C ARG A 7 -17.85 -7.49 1.26
N ALA A 8 -19.00 -8.15 1.29
CA ALA A 8 -19.50 -8.81 2.50
C ALA A 8 -18.55 -9.92 2.98
N GLN A 9 -18.03 -10.74 2.05
CA GLN A 9 -17.05 -11.79 2.38
C GLN A 9 -15.74 -11.21 2.93
N ILE A 10 -15.24 -10.10 2.38
CA ILE A 10 -14.03 -9.43 2.90
C ILE A 10 -14.24 -8.97 4.36
N ALA A 11 -15.40 -8.36 4.66
CA ALA A 11 -15.71 -7.91 6.00
C ALA A 11 -15.82 -9.07 7.00
N ILE A 12 -16.49 -10.17 6.61
CA ILE A 12 -16.62 -11.37 7.44
C ILE A 12 -15.25 -12.00 7.71
N ASN A 13 -14.41 -12.14 6.68
CA ASN A 13 -13.07 -12.70 6.84
C ASN A 13 -12.19 -11.84 7.76
N GLY A 14 -12.26 -10.51 7.62
CA GLY A 14 -11.57 -9.58 8.51
C GLY A 14 -12.03 -9.71 9.97
N PHE A 15 -13.34 -9.85 10.19
CA PHE A 15 -13.89 -10.06 11.54
C PHE A 15 -13.41 -11.37 12.16
N ILE A 16 -13.50 -12.49 11.43
CA ILE A 16 -13.04 -13.80 11.91
C ILE A 16 -11.54 -13.76 12.21
N ALA A 17 -10.74 -13.19 11.30
CA ALA A 17 -9.30 -13.04 11.51
C ALA A 17 -8.98 -12.19 12.75
N SER A 18 -9.73 -11.11 13.00
CA SER A 18 -9.51 -10.25 14.17
C SER A 18 -9.72 -11.01 15.49
N ILE A 19 -10.78 -11.83 15.59
CA ILE A 19 -11.05 -12.65 16.77
C ILE A 19 -9.95 -13.69 16.95
N LEU A 20 -9.57 -14.38 15.88
CA LEU A 20 -8.51 -15.39 15.93
C LEU A 20 -7.18 -14.80 16.39
N ILE A 21 -6.80 -13.63 15.86
CA ILE A 21 -5.56 -12.94 16.27
C ILE A 21 -5.62 -12.58 17.76
N VAL A 22 -6.74 -12.04 18.25
CA VAL A 22 -6.88 -11.68 19.67
C VAL A 22 -6.78 -12.92 20.55
N VAL A 23 -7.52 -13.99 20.23
CA VAL A 23 -7.49 -15.24 21.01
C VAL A 23 -6.10 -15.87 21.01
N CYS A 24 -5.46 -15.99 19.84
CA CYS A 24 -4.10 -16.51 19.73
C CYS A 24 -3.08 -15.64 20.47
N SER A 25 -3.24 -14.31 20.44
CA SER A 25 -2.33 -13.39 21.15
C SER A 25 -2.46 -13.53 22.66
N VAL A 26 -3.69 -13.64 23.18
CA VAL A 26 -3.92 -13.89 24.62
C VAL A 26 -3.34 -15.24 25.03
N ALA A 27 -3.60 -16.29 24.25
CA ALA A 27 -3.03 -17.62 24.50
C ALA A 27 -1.48 -17.60 24.48
N TYR A 28 -0.89 -16.86 23.53
CA TYR A 28 0.56 -16.69 23.43
C TYR A 28 1.14 -15.97 24.66
N VAL A 29 0.53 -14.87 25.11
CA VAL A 29 1.00 -14.11 26.29
C VAL A 29 0.84 -14.95 27.56
N LEU A 30 -0.30 -15.63 27.72
CA LEU A 30 -0.52 -16.54 28.84
C LEU A 30 0.54 -17.64 28.86
N TRP A 31 0.76 -18.31 27.71
CA TRP A 31 1.83 -19.28 27.58
C TRP A 31 3.17 -18.67 27.96
N ALA A 32 3.56 -17.51 27.39
CA ALA A 32 4.86 -16.88 27.60
C ALA A 32 5.14 -16.44 29.05
N VAL A 33 4.13 -16.01 29.80
CA VAL A 33 4.28 -15.43 31.15
C VAL A 33 4.03 -16.44 32.27
N LEU A 34 3.16 -17.43 32.07
CA LEU A 34 2.83 -18.41 33.11
C LEU A 34 4.04 -19.30 33.43
N PRO A 35 4.28 -19.64 34.72
CA PRO A 35 5.32 -20.59 35.10
C PRO A 35 4.97 -22.02 34.68
N ASP A 36 6.00 -22.85 34.48
CA ASP A 36 5.85 -24.22 33.97
C ASP A 36 4.94 -25.08 34.85
N GLU A 37 4.92 -24.87 36.17
CA GLU A 37 4.05 -25.58 37.10
C GLU A 37 2.56 -25.42 36.75
N VAL A 38 2.14 -24.20 36.37
CA VAL A 38 0.75 -23.91 36.01
C VAL A 38 0.42 -24.50 34.64
N LEU A 39 1.37 -24.48 33.71
CA LEU A 39 1.23 -25.08 32.38
C LEU A 39 1.10 -26.61 32.45
N HIS A 40 1.87 -27.24 33.32
CA HIS A 40 1.75 -28.68 33.57
C HIS A 40 0.42 -29.04 34.24
N ALA A 41 -0.11 -28.20 35.14
CA ALA A 41 -1.42 -28.41 35.76
C ALA A 41 -2.57 -28.39 34.73
N ILE A 42 -2.48 -27.53 33.71
CA ILE A 42 -3.45 -27.47 32.60
C ILE A 42 -3.19 -28.53 31.51
N HIS A 43 -2.36 -29.53 31.77
CA HIS A 43 -1.97 -30.60 30.84
C HIS A 43 -1.24 -30.12 29.58
N LEU A 44 -0.65 -28.92 29.58
CA LEU A 44 0.18 -28.44 28.49
C LEU A 44 1.64 -28.84 28.73
N THR A 45 1.94 -30.11 28.47
CA THR A 45 3.28 -30.70 28.70
C THR A 45 4.22 -30.57 27.50
N TYR A 46 3.69 -30.34 26.30
CA TYR A 46 4.46 -30.22 25.06
C TYR A 46 4.24 -28.85 24.43
N TYR A 47 5.17 -27.93 24.67
CA TYR A 47 5.23 -26.60 24.06
C TYR A 47 6.67 -26.32 23.56
N PRO A 48 6.85 -25.39 22.59
CA PRO A 48 8.18 -25.06 22.08
C PRO A 48 9.05 -24.42 23.17
N ASP A 49 10.37 -24.36 22.94
CA ASP A 49 11.30 -23.70 23.85
C ASP A 49 10.84 -22.26 24.19
N ARG A 50 10.94 -21.88 25.47
CA ARG A 50 10.65 -20.54 25.99
C ARG A 50 11.41 -19.43 25.27
N TYR A 51 12.52 -19.74 24.62
CA TYR A 51 13.22 -18.82 23.74
C TYR A 51 12.29 -18.12 22.73
N TRP A 52 11.29 -18.84 22.19
CA TRP A 52 10.33 -18.29 21.24
C TRP A 52 9.42 -17.20 21.82
N ALA A 53 9.28 -17.12 23.15
CA ALA A 53 8.58 -16.02 23.81
C ALA A 53 9.26 -14.66 23.58
N VAL A 54 10.59 -14.66 23.40
CA VAL A 54 11.38 -13.44 23.14
C VAL A 54 11.69 -13.29 21.65
N ALA A 55 11.97 -14.41 20.97
CA ALA A 55 12.32 -14.38 19.55
C ALA A 55 11.19 -13.84 18.67
N VAL A 56 9.94 -14.21 18.92
CA VAL A 56 8.78 -13.75 18.11
C VAL A 56 8.61 -12.22 18.17
N PRO A 57 8.56 -11.57 19.36
CA PRO A 57 8.54 -10.12 19.45
C PRO A 57 9.75 -9.45 18.79
N ALA A 58 10.95 -10.00 18.96
CA ALA A 58 12.16 -9.45 18.35
C ALA A 58 12.10 -9.49 16.82
N ILE A 59 11.65 -10.61 16.24
CA ILE A 59 11.44 -10.76 14.80
C ILE A 59 10.37 -9.78 14.30
N LEU A 60 9.27 -9.59 15.05
CA LEU A 60 8.21 -8.65 14.69
C LEU A 60 8.74 -7.21 14.63
N VAL A 61 9.48 -6.78 15.65
CA VAL A 61 10.10 -5.44 15.67
C VAL A 61 11.06 -5.25 14.50
N MET A 62 11.93 -6.24 14.23
CA MET A 62 12.85 -6.20 13.11
C MET A 62 12.10 -6.14 11.76
N PHE A 63 11.04 -6.93 11.62
CA PHE A 63 10.20 -6.95 10.43
C PHE A 63 9.51 -5.61 10.19
N LEU A 64 8.93 -4.99 11.23
CA LEU A 64 8.30 -3.67 11.11
C LEU A 64 9.32 -2.61 10.71
N PHE A 65 10.49 -2.58 11.36
CA PHE A 65 11.55 -1.64 11.01
C PHE A 65 12.00 -1.80 9.55
N TYR A 66 12.22 -3.04 9.12
CA TYR A 66 12.57 -3.37 7.74
C TYR A 66 11.46 -2.94 6.76
N TYR A 67 10.20 -3.24 7.08
CA TYR A 67 9.05 -2.89 6.24
C TYR A 67 8.94 -1.38 6.06
N PHE A 68 8.90 -0.59 7.14
CA PHE A 68 8.78 0.86 7.04
C PHE A 68 9.95 1.50 6.30
N THR A 69 11.18 1.08 6.61
CA THR A 69 12.39 1.59 5.94
C THR A 69 12.35 1.27 4.45
N THR A 70 12.03 0.02 4.09
CA THR A 70 11.96 -0.41 2.68
C THR A 70 10.84 0.31 1.94
N SER A 71 9.66 0.43 2.52
CA SER A 71 8.54 1.19 1.92
C SER A 71 8.92 2.64 1.68
N TRP A 72 9.58 3.30 2.64
CA TRP A 72 10.06 4.67 2.47
C TRP A 72 11.08 4.78 1.33
N LEU A 73 12.07 3.89 1.31
CA LEU A 73 13.07 3.86 0.24
C LEU A 73 12.45 3.59 -1.13
N LEU A 74 11.47 2.68 -1.21
CA LEU A 74 10.75 2.41 -2.45
C LEU A 74 9.98 3.64 -2.92
N VAL A 75 9.28 4.33 -2.02
CA VAL A 75 8.61 5.60 -2.36
C VAL A 75 9.62 6.62 -2.87
N LEU A 76 10.79 6.76 -2.24
CA LEU A 76 11.83 7.68 -2.72
C LEU A 76 12.38 7.31 -4.11
N ILE A 77 12.50 6.01 -4.41
CA ILE A 77 12.98 5.53 -5.72
C ILE A 77 11.91 5.71 -6.80
N THR A 78 10.64 5.54 -6.47
CA THR A 78 9.54 5.63 -7.44
C THR A 78 9.00 7.04 -7.63
N THR A 79 9.29 7.97 -6.71
CA THR A 79 8.85 9.36 -6.81
C THR A 79 9.65 10.10 -7.88
N ASN A 80 8.97 10.85 -8.75
CA ASN A 80 9.61 11.73 -9.74
C ASN A 80 10.44 12.81 -9.02
N PRO A 81 11.54 13.32 -9.63
CA PRO A 81 12.30 14.41 -9.03
C PRO A 81 11.42 15.65 -8.85
N LEU A 82 11.68 16.46 -7.81
CA LEU A 82 10.87 17.67 -7.52
C LEU A 82 10.84 18.71 -8.65
N THR A 83 11.75 18.59 -9.62
CA THR A 83 11.86 19.45 -10.80
C THR A 83 11.10 18.91 -12.01
N ASP A 84 10.46 17.75 -11.92
CA ASP A 84 9.67 17.17 -13.01
C ASP A 84 8.32 17.89 -13.14
N GLY A 85 7.92 18.24 -14.37
CA GLY A 85 6.60 18.78 -14.67
C GLY A 85 5.47 17.85 -14.22
N ARG A 86 5.72 16.54 -14.11
CA ARG A 86 4.75 15.57 -13.56
C ARG A 86 4.37 15.82 -12.10
N CYS A 87 5.16 16.58 -11.36
CA CYS A 87 4.87 16.97 -9.98
C CYS A 87 3.93 18.19 -9.86
N ILE A 88 3.55 18.82 -10.99
CA ILE A 88 2.59 19.92 -10.99
C ILE A 88 1.17 19.34 -11.08
N THR A 89 0.35 19.65 -10.09
CA THR A 89 -1.06 19.23 -10.01
C THR A 89 -1.97 20.44 -9.84
N ASP A 90 -3.21 20.30 -10.31
CA ASP A 90 -4.29 21.28 -10.14
C ASP A 90 -5.41 20.72 -9.26
N VAL A 91 -6.15 21.60 -8.58
CA VAL A 91 -7.31 21.25 -7.74
C VAL A 91 -8.47 20.72 -8.60
N ASP A 92 -8.65 21.30 -9.78
CA ASP A 92 -9.72 20.94 -10.72
C ASP A 92 -9.29 19.86 -11.72
N ASN A 93 -8.18 19.16 -11.46
CA ASN A 93 -7.70 18.09 -12.32
C ASN A 93 -8.70 16.93 -12.37
N LYS A 94 -9.33 16.74 -13.53
CA LYS A 94 -10.20 15.58 -13.77
C LYS A 94 -9.35 14.37 -14.14
N PRO A 95 -9.60 13.18 -13.55
CA PRO A 95 -8.84 11.99 -13.89
C PRO A 95 -9.02 11.67 -15.39
N ASP A 96 -7.93 11.24 -16.02
CA ASP A 96 -7.81 10.91 -17.45
C ASP A 96 -8.91 9.97 -17.99
N ASN A 97 -9.63 9.29 -17.10
CA ASN A 97 -10.77 8.42 -17.42
C ASN A 97 -11.95 9.18 -18.06
N GLU A 98 -12.09 10.48 -17.81
CA GLU A 98 -13.15 11.32 -18.42
C GLU A 98 -12.69 11.97 -19.74
N LEU A 99 -11.39 12.06 -19.98
CA LEU A 99 -10.81 12.76 -21.12
C LEU A 99 -9.94 11.81 -21.93
N GLU A 100 -10.50 11.21 -22.98
CA GLU A 100 -9.70 10.49 -23.97
C GLU A 100 -8.78 11.49 -24.67
N VAL A 101 -7.54 11.62 -24.19
CA VAL A 101 -6.49 12.44 -24.82
C VAL A 101 -6.28 12.01 -26.29
N GLY A 102 -6.62 10.75 -26.61
CA GLY A 102 -6.69 10.24 -27.98
C GLY A 102 -7.70 10.96 -28.87
N ALA A 103 -8.82 11.45 -28.33
CA ALA A 103 -9.81 12.25 -29.06
C ALA A 103 -9.29 13.64 -29.45
N LEU A 104 -8.29 14.18 -28.74
CA LEU A 104 -7.59 15.42 -29.13
C LEU A 104 -6.62 15.18 -30.30
N ALA A 105 -6.11 13.96 -30.44
CA ALA A 105 -5.17 13.56 -31.49
C ALA A 105 -5.86 12.88 -32.69
N ASP A 106 -7.17 12.70 -32.63
CA ASP A 106 -7.94 12.05 -33.70
C ASP A 106 -8.04 12.98 -34.92
N SER A 107 -7.38 12.60 -36.01
CA SER A 107 -7.34 13.33 -37.28
C SER A 107 -8.63 13.17 -38.11
N SER A 108 -9.58 12.35 -37.64
CA SER A 108 -10.86 12.13 -38.32
C SER A 108 -11.76 13.37 -38.30
N ASN A 109 -11.65 14.20 -37.25
CA ASN A 109 -12.37 15.45 -37.12
C ASN A 109 -11.50 16.61 -37.62
N SER A 110 -12.01 17.43 -38.54
CA SER A 110 -11.30 18.63 -39.03
C SER A 110 -11.15 19.73 -37.98
N VAL A 111 -11.84 19.62 -36.84
CA VAL A 111 -11.77 20.57 -35.72
C VAL A 111 -11.70 19.79 -34.41
N PRO A 112 -10.72 20.06 -33.53
CA PRO A 112 -10.64 19.40 -32.23
C PRO A 112 -11.81 19.83 -31.32
N PRO A 113 -12.24 18.97 -30.38
CA PRO A 113 -13.28 19.32 -29.42
C PRO A 113 -12.84 20.49 -28.53
N TRP A 114 -13.79 21.36 -28.16
CA TRP A 114 -13.55 22.46 -27.22
C TRP A 114 -13.53 21.91 -25.79
N VAL A 115 -12.34 21.55 -25.32
CA VAL A 115 -12.09 20.92 -24.02
C VAL A 115 -10.75 21.43 -23.49
N ASP A 116 -10.63 21.57 -22.17
CA ASP A 116 -9.37 21.95 -21.53
C ASP A 116 -8.33 20.83 -21.67
N ILE A 117 -7.06 21.23 -21.82
CA ILE A 117 -5.93 20.30 -21.86
C ILE A 117 -5.66 19.84 -20.42
N PRO A 118 -5.53 18.52 -20.15
CA PRO A 118 -5.17 18.03 -18.83
C PRO A 118 -3.88 18.68 -18.32
N VAL A 119 -3.86 19.03 -17.03
CA VAL A 119 -2.67 19.64 -16.41
C VAL A 119 -1.43 18.77 -16.54
N SER A 120 -1.60 17.44 -16.56
CA SER A 120 -0.52 16.48 -16.80
C SER A 120 0.13 16.69 -18.17
N VAL A 121 -0.66 16.88 -19.23
CA VAL A 121 -0.19 17.11 -20.61
C VAL A 121 0.41 18.52 -20.74
N ALA A 122 -0.30 19.54 -20.26
CA ALA A 122 0.18 20.92 -20.32
C ALA A 122 1.51 21.07 -19.57
N SER A 123 1.60 20.49 -18.37
CA SER A 123 2.80 20.56 -17.56
C SER A 123 3.98 19.84 -18.20
N HIS A 124 3.75 18.68 -18.80
CA HIS A 124 4.76 17.95 -19.56
C HIS A 124 5.29 18.78 -20.75
N LEU A 125 4.40 19.43 -21.51
CA LEU A 125 4.81 20.25 -22.67
C LEU A 125 5.55 21.54 -22.27
N LEU A 126 5.17 22.16 -21.15
CA LEU A 126 5.70 23.46 -20.71
C LEU A 126 6.93 23.35 -19.82
N PHE A 127 7.00 22.33 -18.95
CA PHE A 127 7.96 22.25 -17.85
C PHE A 127 8.88 21.04 -17.90
N GLU A 128 8.76 20.13 -18.89
CA GLU A 128 9.85 19.18 -19.10
C GLU A 128 11.16 19.95 -19.44
N PRO A 129 12.31 19.56 -18.86
CA PRO A 129 13.58 20.09 -19.33
C PRO A 129 13.71 19.70 -20.79
N TRP A 130 13.64 20.67 -21.69
CA TRP A 130 14.00 20.48 -23.08
C TRP A 130 15.38 19.84 -23.08
N LYS A 131 15.48 18.57 -23.49
CA LYS A 131 16.78 17.98 -23.79
C LYS A 131 17.38 18.87 -24.86
N GLU A 132 18.27 19.78 -24.48
CA GLU A 132 19.13 20.44 -25.44
C GLU A 132 19.78 19.30 -26.21
N LYS A 133 19.51 19.25 -27.52
CA LYS A 133 20.26 18.37 -28.41
C LYS A 133 21.71 18.77 -28.21
N VAL A 134 22.47 17.93 -27.51
CA VAL A 134 23.93 18.01 -27.49
C VAL A 134 24.33 18.00 -28.96
N ARG A 135 24.81 19.16 -29.42
CA ARG A 135 25.07 19.47 -30.82
C ARG A 135 26.25 18.67 -31.33
#